data_AF-A0AAD8WHF5-F1
#
_entry.id   AF-A0AAD8WHF5-F1
#
_cell.length_a   1.000
_cell.length_b   1.000
_cell.length_c   1.000
_cell.angle_alpha   90.00
_cell.angle_beta   90.00
_cell.angle_gamma   90.00
#
_symmetry.space_group_name_H-M   'P 1'
#
loop_
_entity.id
_entity.type
_entity.pdbx_description
1 polymer ?
#
loop_
_entity_poly.entity_id
_entity_poly.type
_entity_poly.pdbx_seq_one_letter_code
_entity_poly.pdbx_strand_id
1 'polypeptide(L)'
;MGSSYVGEAAVIWACLGPFLVRSNISGLFANLSSAKAQGIVDVEMRITVSTHAQHMPPTVCARPMFSSLVLLRPRATRLVPQAKGPPLIGKQNGTTEQVEKIVKTLNDGKITASNVETVVSPPYVFLPTVKASLRPEIQVAAQNCWVKKGGAFTGEVSAEMLANLGVPWVILGHSERRALLGESNEFVGDKVAYALAQGLKVIACVGETLEQREAGSTMEVVSAQTKAIADKITDWTNVVIAYEPVWAIGTGKVATPAQAQEVHANLREWLKTNVSPEVAETTRIIYGGSVTGASANELAAQPDVDGFLVGGASLKPEFIDIINAASVKSA
;
A
#
# COMPACT_ATOMS: atom_id res chain seq x y z
N MET A 1 10.87 23.48 42.83
CA MET A 1 11.89 23.78 41.79
C MET A 1 11.48 22.95 40.59
N GLY A 2 10.82 23.48 39.56
CA GLY A 2 11.32 24.48 38.60
C GLY A 2 11.80 23.71 37.35
N SER A 3 10.95 23.43 36.34
CA SER A 3 10.45 24.32 35.27
C SER A 3 11.51 24.70 34.22
N SER A 4 11.42 24.11 33.00
CA SER A 4 11.44 24.82 31.70
C SER A 4 11.48 23.88 30.45
N TYR A 5 10.35 23.75 29.72
CA TYR A 5 10.10 24.24 28.33
C TYR A 5 11.30 24.62 27.40
N VAL A 6 11.27 24.60 26.04
CA VAL A 6 10.30 24.20 24.97
C VAL A 6 11.14 23.70 23.74
N GLY A 7 10.52 23.11 22.71
CA GLY A 7 11.16 22.91 21.40
C GLY A 7 10.25 22.68 20.18
N GLU A 8 8.96 23.01 20.21
CA GLU A 8 8.08 22.89 19.04
C GLU A 8 8.13 24.14 18.14
N ALA A 9 8.54 23.98 16.89
CA ALA A 9 8.52 25.04 15.88
C ALA A 9 7.27 24.93 15.00
N ALA A 10 6.15 25.50 15.47
CA ALA A 10 4.96 25.69 14.65
C ALA A 10 5.06 27.02 13.89
N VAL A 11 5.22 26.97 12.56
CA VAL A 11 5.14 28.17 11.71
C VAL A 11 3.66 28.42 11.39
N ILE A 12 3.02 29.27 12.20
CA ILE A 12 1.65 29.75 11.97
C ILE A 12 1.72 31.09 11.24
N TRP A 13 1.18 31.16 10.02
CA TRP A 13 0.80 32.44 9.42
C TRP A 13 -0.62 32.78 9.83
N ALA A 14 -0.78 33.86 10.62
CA ALA A 14 -2.07 34.33 11.08
C ALA A 14 -2.54 35.55 10.25
N CYS A 15 -3.70 35.44 9.62
CA CYS A 15 -4.46 36.59 9.13
C CYS A 15 -5.68 36.80 10.04
N LEU A 16 -5.67 37.90 10.81
CA LEU A 16 -6.80 38.35 11.61
C LEU A 16 -7.73 39.21 10.75
N GLY A 17 -9.00 38.83 10.64
CA GLY A 17 -10.06 39.61 10.00
C GLY A 17 -11.44 39.16 10.49
N PRO A 18 -12.42 40.05 10.74
CA PRO A 18 -13.35 39.81 11.83
C PRO A 18 -14.80 39.59 11.37
N PHE A 19 -15.41 38.46 11.75
CA PHE A 19 -16.86 38.39 11.89
C PHE A 19 -17.29 37.52 13.07
N LEU A 20 -18.00 38.17 14.00
CA LEU A 20 -18.62 37.54 15.17
C LEU A 20 -20.13 37.41 14.88
N VAL A 21 -20.64 36.19 14.73
CA VAL A 21 -22.09 35.94 14.62
C VAL A 21 -22.48 34.82 15.57
N ARG A 22 -23.49 35.09 16.41
CA ARG A 22 -24.08 34.14 17.38
C ARG A 22 -25.25 33.37 16.76
N SER A 23 -25.63 32.27 17.42
CA SER A 23 -26.77 31.37 17.14
C SER A 23 -26.56 30.40 15.95
N ASN A 24 -27.12 29.18 15.93
CA ASN A 24 -28.26 28.67 16.71
C ASN A 24 -28.10 27.16 17.02
N ILE A 25 -28.07 26.76 18.30
CA ILE A 25 -27.96 25.34 18.75
C ILE A 25 -29.31 24.76 19.26
N SER A 26 -30.35 25.61 19.37
CA SER A 26 -31.66 25.27 19.91
C SER A 26 -32.43 24.20 19.12
N GLY A 27 -32.19 24.05 17.81
CA GLY A 27 -32.90 23.09 16.96
C GLY A 27 -32.53 21.62 17.20
N LEU A 28 -31.33 21.32 17.72
CA LEU A 28 -30.86 19.94 17.84
C LEU A 28 -31.42 19.22 19.09
N PHE A 29 -31.73 19.97 20.15
CA PHE A 29 -32.21 19.42 21.42
C PHE A 29 -33.69 18.97 21.39
N ALA A 30 -34.52 19.57 20.53
CA ALA A 30 -35.94 19.21 20.42
C ALA A 30 -36.14 17.78 19.87
N ASN A 31 -35.38 17.42 18.83
CA ASN A 31 -35.51 16.10 18.18
C ASN A 31 -34.97 14.96 19.05
N LEU A 32 -33.92 15.21 19.84
CA LEU A 32 -33.35 14.20 20.76
C LEU A 32 -34.26 13.91 21.96
N SER A 33 -35.00 14.89 22.47
CA SER A 33 -36.03 14.63 23.52
C SER A 33 -37.20 13.81 22.99
N SER A 34 -37.64 14.05 21.74
CA SER A 34 -38.71 13.28 21.10
C SER A 34 -38.35 11.80 20.93
N ALA A 35 -37.16 11.52 20.39
CA ALA A 35 -36.68 10.14 20.21
C ALA A 35 -36.50 9.37 21.53
N LYS A 36 -36.13 10.07 22.62
CA LYS A 36 -36.01 9.50 23.97
C LYS A 36 -37.37 9.16 24.60
N ALA A 37 -38.40 9.96 24.33
CA ALA A 37 -39.77 9.66 24.76
C ALA A 37 -40.42 8.48 24.00
N GLN A 38 -39.85 8.10 22.85
CA GLN A 38 -40.34 7.01 21.99
C GLN A 38 -39.50 5.71 22.08
N GLY A 39 -38.42 5.70 22.88
CA GLY A 39 -37.65 4.49 23.18
C GLY A 39 -36.80 3.92 22.02
N ILE A 40 -36.42 4.75 21.04
CA ILE A 40 -35.78 4.28 19.79
C ILE A 40 -34.25 4.10 19.93
N VAL A 41 -33.60 4.80 20.87
CA VAL A 41 -32.13 4.77 21.06
C VAL A 41 -31.73 5.07 22.49
N ASP A 42 -30.77 4.30 23.01
CA ASP A 42 -29.97 4.63 24.20
C ASP A 42 -28.55 5.00 23.76
N VAL A 43 -28.11 6.22 24.09
CA VAL A 43 -26.73 6.68 23.87
C VAL A 43 -26.28 7.44 25.13
N GLU A 44 -25.43 6.80 25.94
CA GLU A 44 -24.78 7.48 27.07
C GLU A 44 -23.49 8.16 26.59
N MET A 45 -23.50 9.49 26.51
CA MET A 45 -22.32 10.30 26.19
C MET A 45 -21.67 10.75 27.50
N ARG A 46 -20.53 10.13 27.89
CA ARG A 46 -19.83 10.49 29.14
C ARG A 46 -18.87 11.67 28.95
N ILE A 47 -19.24 12.82 29.50
CA ILE A 47 -18.33 13.91 29.83
C ILE A 47 -17.92 13.75 31.29
N THR A 48 -16.62 13.69 31.58
CA THR A 48 -16.12 13.53 32.95
C THR A 48 -15.89 14.88 33.60
N VAL A 49 -16.67 15.21 34.63
CA VAL A 49 -16.38 16.29 35.59
C VAL A 49 -16.56 15.72 36.99
N SER A 50 -15.57 15.90 37.87
CA SER A 50 -15.57 15.35 39.22
C SER A 50 -15.86 16.43 40.26
N THR A 51 -16.86 16.22 41.12
CA THR A 51 -16.67 16.04 42.58
C THR A 51 -17.97 15.65 43.32
N HIS A 52 -17.98 14.45 43.90
CA HIS A 52 -18.62 14.01 45.17
C HIS A 52 -20.05 14.45 45.58
N ALA A 53 -20.98 13.48 45.66
CA ALA A 53 -21.53 12.93 46.94
C ALA A 53 -22.62 11.83 46.76
N GLN A 54 -22.46 10.67 47.43
CA GLN A 54 -23.45 9.86 48.21
C GLN A 54 -24.89 9.59 47.66
N HIS A 55 -25.54 8.40 47.70
CA HIS A 55 -25.49 7.17 48.54
C HIS A 55 -25.94 5.88 47.74
N MET A 56 -25.99 4.69 48.36
CA MET A 56 -26.14 3.33 47.74
C MET A 56 -27.56 2.66 47.95
N PRO A 57 -27.76 1.32 47.81
CA PRO A 57 -27.60 0.33 46.70
C PRO A 57 -29.02 -0.24 46.32
N PRO A 58 -29.38 -1.57 46.14
CA PRO A 58 -28.66 -2.82 45.82
C PRO A 58 -29.31 -3.82 44.80
N THR A 59 -28.47 -4.66 44.15
CA THR A 59 -28.73 -6.08 43.68
C THR A 59 -29.81 -6.35 42.60
N VAL A 60 -29.72 -7.35 41.70
CA VAL A 60 -29.13 -8.71 41.77
C VAL A 60 -28.36 -9.12 40.48
N CYS A 61 -27.35 -9.95 40.73
CA CYS A 61 -26.46 -10.72 39.85
C CYS A 61 -27.09 -11.52 38.68
N ALA A 62 -26.43 -11.50 37.50
CA ALA A 62 -26.07 -12.73 36.75
C ALA A 62 -25.00 -12.45 35.65
N ARG A 63 -23.92 -13.23 35.66
CA ARG A 63 -22.93 -13.49 34.58
C ARG A 63 -22.85 -15.03 34.48
N PRO A 64 -22.58 -15.67 33.32
CA PRO A 64 -21.29 -15.52 32.61
C PRO A 64 -21.29 -15.74 31.07
N MET A 65 -20.08 -15.58 30.48
CA MET A 65 -19.44 -16.29 29.33
C MET A 65 -20.33 -17.02 28.29
N PHE A 66 -20.06 -16.95 26.98
CA PHE A 66 -18.86 -17.58 26.37
C PHE A 66 -18.49 -17.09 24.96
N SER A 67 -17.28 -17.49 24.54
CA SER A 67 -16.68 -17.31 23.21
C SER A 67 -17.06 -18.42 22.22
N SER A 68 -17.16 -18.07 20.94
CA SER A 68 -16.91 -18.92 19.75
C SER A 68 -16.26 -17.98 18.71
N LEU A 69 -15.03 -18.13 18.21
CA LEU A 69 -14.27 -19.29 17.73
C LEU A 69 -15.11 -20.29 16.94
N VAL A 70 -15.04 -20.17 15.61
CA VAL A 70 -15.22 -21.31 14.70
C VAL A 70 -13.99 -21.38 13.82
N LEU A 71 -13.16 -22.39 14.10
CA LEU A 71 -12.01 -22.75 13.27
C LEU A 71 -12.38 -24.06 12.58
N LEU A 72 -12.62 -24.02 11.27
CA LEU A 72 -12.84 -25.20 10.44
C LEU A 72 -11.84 -25.21 9.29
N ARG A 73 -10.73 -25.94 9.49
CA ARG A 73 -9.94 -26.50 8.39
C ARG A 73 -10.48 -27.88 8.05
N PRO A 74 -10.96 -28.12 6.81
CA PRO A 74 -10.83 -29.43 6.19
C PRO A 74 -9.37 -29.72 5.82
N ARG A 75 -9.02 -30.99 5.71
CA ARG A 75 -7.69 -31.46 5.29
C ARG A 75 -7.37 -31.04 3.84
N ALA A 76 -6.07 -31.00 3.56
CA ALA A 76 -5.47 -30.71 2.27
C ALA A 76 -6.12 -31.43 1.07
N THR A 77 -6.56 -30.63 0.11
CA THR A 77 -6.73 -30.99 -1.32
C THR A 77 -6.45 -29.74 -2.15
N ARG A 78 -5.26 -29.69 -2.78
CA ARG A 78 -4.71 -28.58 -3.59
C ARG A 78 -4.79 -27.18 -2.96
N LEU A 79 -3.62 -26.59 -2.69
CA LEU A 79 -3.50 -25.14 -2.57
C LEU A 79 -4.01 -24.52 -3.88
N VAL A 80 -5.18 -23.89 -3.83
CA VAL A 80 -5.65 -22.99 -4.90
C VAL A 80 -4.71 -21.78 -4.86
N PRO A 81 -4.12 -21.35 -5.98
CA PRO A 81 -3.20 -20.22 -5.98
C PRO A 81 -3.89 -18.97 -5.40
N GLN A 82 -3.23 -18.28 -4.47
CA GLN A 82 -3.67 -16.94 -4.10
C GLN A 82 -3.56 -16.01 -5.31
N ALA A 83 -4.38 -14.95 -5.32
CA ALA A 83 -4.55 -14.08 -6.48
C ALA A 83 -3.21 -13.55 -7.01
N LYS A 84 -2.97 -13.74 -8.31
CA LYS A 84 -1.83 -13.16 -9.03
C LYS A 84 -2.24 -11.77 -9.51
N GLY A 85 -1.45 -10.76 -9.15
CA GLY A 85 -1.82 -9.35 -9.18
C GLY A 85 -1.78 -8.67 -10.56
N PRO A 86 -2.66 -7.70 -10.82
CA PRO A 86 -2.60 -6.78 -11.97
C PRO A 86 -1.50 -5.71 -11.87
N PRO A 87 -1.33 -4.88 -12.92
CA PRO A 87 -0.37 -3.78 -12.95
C PRO A 87 -0.59 -2.69 -11.89
N LEU A 88 0.51 -2.05 -11.50
CA LEU A 88 0.58 -0.91 -10.59
C LEU A 88 0.98 0.38 -11.32
N ILE A 89 0.52 1.55 -10.85
CA ILE A 89 0.85 2.89 -11.40
C ILE A 89 1.93 3.56 -10.55
N GLY A 90 2.83 4.37 -11.13
CA GLY A 90 3.39 5.52 -10.41
C GLY A 90 4.79 6.03 -10.79
N LYS A 91 4.88 7.30 -11.20
CA LYS A 91 6.09 8.16 -11.24
C LYS A 91 5.70 9.63 -10.98
N GLN A 92 6.66 10.56 -10.96
CA GLN A 92 6.43 12.00 -10.82
C GLN A 92 5.79 12.64 -12.08
N ASN A 93 4.50 12.40 -12.29
CA ASN A 93 3.71 12.95 -13.40
C ASN A 93 2.30 13.33 -12.94
N GLY A 94 1.67 14.31 -13.62
CA GLY A 94 0.27 14.69 -13.42
C GLY A 94 0.06 16.18 -13.11
N THR A 95 -0.87 16.81 -13.80
CA THR A 95 -1.63 17.99 -13.34
C THR A 95 -3.00 17.54 -12.82
N THR A 96 -3.75 18.44 -12.18
CA THR A 96 -5.13 18.16 -11.71
C THR A 96 -6.01 17.59 -12.82
N GLU A 97 -6.01 18.22 -14.00
CA GLU A 97 -6.83 17.84 -15.15
C GLU A 97 -6.39 16.48 -15.74
N GLN A 98 -5.09 16.20 -15.72
CA GLN A 98 -4.55 14.90 -16.15
C GLN A 98 -4.96 13.79 -15.18
N VAL A 99 -4.87 14.05 -13.87
CA VAL A 99 -5.26 13.09 -12.83
C VAL A 99 -6.76 12.81 -12.89
N GLU A 100 -7.60 13.84 -13.02
CA GLU A 100 -9.05 13.69 -13.20
C GLU A 100 -9.38 12.85 -14.44
N LYS A 101 -8.71 13.10 -15.57
CA LYS A 101 -8.89 12.32 -16.81
C LYS A 101 -8.47 10.86 -16.62
N ILE A 102 -7.34 10.59 -15.98
CA ILE A 102 -6.87 9.23 -15.69
C ILE A 102 -7.85 8.50 -14.76
N VAL A 103 -8.26 9.13 -13.66
CA VAL A 103 -9.26 8.55 -12.73
C VAL A 103 -10.58 8.27 -13.43
N LYS A 104 -11.05 9.17 -14.30
CA LYS A 104 -12.25 8.94 -15.12
C LYS A 104 -12.07 7.72 -16.03
N THR A 105 -10.94 7.59 -16.73
CA THR A 105 -10.64 6.42 -17.57
C THR A 105 -10.60 5.11 -16.76
N LEU A 106 -10.07 5.13 -15.53
CA LEU A 106 -10.05 3.96 -14.64
C LEU A 106 -11.45 3.60 -14.12
N ASN A 107 -12.28 4.59 -13.83
CA ASN A 107 -13.67 4.40 -13.38
C ASN A 107 -14.57 3.85 -14.50
N ASP A 108 -14.46 4.41 -15.70
CA ASP A 108 -15.20 3.96 -16.89
C ASP A 108 -14.66 2.63 -17.46
N GLY A 109 -13.44 2.24 -17.08
CA GLY A 109 -12.71 1.08 -17.59
C GLY A 109 -13.39 -0.26 -17.24
N LYS A 110 -13.56 -1.12 -18.26
CA LYS A 110 -14.10 -2.47 -18.08
C LYS A 110 -13.01 -3.45 -17.67
N ILE A 111 -12.90 -3.71 -16.37
CA ILE A 111 -12.09 -4.80 -15.82
C ILE A 111 -12.91 -6.10 -15.93
N THR A 112 -12.39 -7.09 -16.65
CA THR A 112 -13.03 -8.41 -16.88
C THR A 112 -12.34 -9.55 -16.13
N ALA A 113 -11.09 -9.36 -15.69
CA ALA A 113 -10.37 -10.34 -14.89
C ALA A 113 -11.05 -10.49 -13.51
N SER A 114 -11.37 -11.72 -13.10
CA SER A 114 -12.20 -12.01 -11.93
C SER A 114 -11.43 -12.21 -10.61
N ASN A 115 -10.09 -12.18 -10.63
CA ASN A 115 -9.22 -12.40 -9.46
C ASN A 115 -8.02 -11.44 -9.48
N VAL A 116 -8.27 -10.14 -9.30
CA VAL A 116 -7.35 -9.08 -9.74
C VAL A 116 -7.27 -7.93 -8.70
N GLU A 117 -6.15 -7.79 -7.97
CA GLU A 117 -5.93 -6.72 -6.95
C GLU A 117 -5.23 -5.49 -7.54
N THR A 118 -5.99 -4.56 -8.14
CA THR A 118 -5.42 -3.36 -8.80
C THR A 118 -5.07 -2.27 -7.78
N VAL A 119 -3.88 -1.66 -7.91
CA VAL A 119 -3.44 -0.54 -7.07
C VAL A 119 -2.81 0.56 -7.92
N VAL A 120 -3.08 1.83 -7.59
CA VAL A 120 -2.51 2.99 -8.29
C VAL A 120 -1.65 3.84 -7.36
N SER A 121 -0.45 4.26 -7.77
CA SER A 121 0.40 5.16 -6.97
C SER A 121 0.57 6.53 -7.60
N PRO A 122 -0.31 7.51 -7.28
CA PRO A 122 -0.11 8.89 -7.71
C PRO A 122 0.97 9.58 -6.84
N PRO A 123 1.53 10.72 -7.30
CA PRO A 123 2.33 11.59 -6.45
C PRO A 123 1.57 12.02 -5.17
N TYR A 124 2.29 12.26 -4.07
CA TYR A 124 1.70 12.51 -2.74
C TYR A 124 0.57 13.56 -2.74
N VAL A 125 0.77 14.67 -3.47
CA VAL A 125 -0.19 15.80 -3.56
C VAL A 125 -1.55 15.41 -4.15
N PHE A 126 -1.62 14.30 -4.90
CA PHE A 126 -2.85 13.78 -5.50
C PHE A 126 -3.44 12.58 -4.75
N LEU A 127 -2.78 12.05 -3.70
CA LEU A 127 -3.29 10.91 -2.92
C LEU A 127 -4.73 11.14 -2.39
N PRO A 128 -5.08 12.30 -1.78
CA PRO A 128 -6.43 12.51 -1.27
C PRO A 128 -7.48 12.54 -2.39
N THR A 129 -7.20 13.24 -3.48
CA THR A 129 -8.10 13.40 -4.64
C THR A 129 -8.33 12.07 -5.34
N VAL A 130 -7.26 11.33 -5.64
CA VAL A 130 -7.37 9.99 -6.28
C VAL A 130 -8.13 9.04 -5.37
N LYS A 131 -7.80 8.97 -4.07
CA LYS A 131 -8.50 8.09 -3.12
C LYS A 131 -9.99 8.44 -2.97
N ALA A 132 -10.36 9.71 -3.09
CA ALA A 132 -11.76 10.14 -2.97
C ALA A 132 -12.59 9.87 -4.25
N SER A 133 -11.96 9.88 -5.42
CA SER A 133 -12.65 9.81 -6.72
C SER A 133 -12.51 8.48 -7.47
N LEU A 134 -11.60 7.60 -7.06
CA LEU A 134 -11.36 6.31 -7.70
C LEU A 134 -12.36 5.24 -7.21
N ARG A 135 -12.77 4.36 -8.14
CA ARG A 135 -13.66 3.22 -7.87
C ARG A 135 -13.09 2.28 -6.77
N PRO A 136 -13.93 1.70 -5.90
CA PRO A 136 -13.48 1.01 -4.68
C PRO A 136 -12.72 -0.30 -4.93
N GLU A 137 -12.82 -0.90 -6.12
CA GLU A 137 -12.09 -2.11 -6.51
C GLU A 137 -10.62 -1.84 -6.84
N ILE A 138 -10.24 -0.56 -7.01
CA ILE A 138 -8.87 -0.14 -7.26
C ILE A 138 -8.34 0.58 -6.01
N GLN A 139 -7.27 0.03 -5.43
CA GLN A 139 -6.64 0.57 -4.23
C GLN A 139 -5.63 1.68 -4.57
N VAL A 140 -5.18 2.42 -3.56
CA VAL A 140 -4.20 3.51 -3.72
C VAL A 140 -2.92 3.20 -2.94
N ALA A 141 -1.78 3.50 -3.54
CA ALA A 141 -0.45 3.40 -2.94
C ALA A 141 0.26 4.76 -2.89
N ALA A 142 1.17 4.97 -1.95
CA ALA A 142 2.17 6.04 -2.06
C ALA A 142 3.44 5.58 -2.81
N GLN A 143 4.14 6.50 -3.47
CA GLN A 143 5.35 6.17 -4.25
C GLN A 143 6.62 5.98 -3.39
N ASN A 144 6.54 6.32 -2.10
CA ASN A 144 7.58 6.18 -1.07
C ASN A 144 6.95 6.43 0.32
N CYS A 145 7.67 6.14 1.40
CA CYS A 145 7.44 6.75 2.72
C CYS A 145 8.78 6.87 3.50
N TRP A 146 8.74 7.56 4.65
CA TRP A 146 9.88 7.72 5.54
C TRP A 146 10.24 6.41 6.28
N VAL A 147 11.52 6.28 6.65
CA VAL A 147 12.13 5.08 7.27
C VAL A 147 11.69 4.82 8.72
N LYS A 148 11.09 5.82 9.38
CA LYS A 148 10.73 5.75 10.81
C LYS A 148 9.63 6.74 11.15
N LYS A 149 9.26 6.77 12.43
CA LYS A 149 8.29 7.70 12.99
C LYS A 149 8.55 9.16 12.57
N GLY A 150 7.47 9.87 12.27
CA GLY A 150 7.46 11.29 11.94
C GLY A 150 8.04 12.18 13.04
N GLY A 151 8.45 13.38 12.65
CA GLY A 151 9.19 14.33 13.49
C GLY A 151 9.87 15.40 12.63
N ALA A 152 11.07 15.80 13.02
CA ALA A 152 11.88 16.81 12.31
C ALA A 152 12.49 16.29 10.99
N PHE A 153 11.64 15.94 10.02
CA PHE A 153 12.02 15.41 8.70
C PHE A 153 11.31 16.21 7.59
N THR A 154 11.70 17.47 7.43
CA THR A 154 11.09 18.40 6.47
C THR A 154 11.10 17.84 5.04
N GLY A 155 9.92 17.72 4.43
CA GLY A 155 9.73 17.22 3.07
C GLY A 155 9.37 15.74 2.97
N GLU A 156 9.52 14.96 4.04
CA GLU A 156 9.21 13.53 4.06
C GLU A 156 7.76 13.24 4.51
N VAL A 157 7.20 12.12 4.04
CA VAL A 157 5.86 11.63 4.41
C VAL A 157 6.02 10.32 5.16
N SER A 158 5.57 10.25 6.41
CA SER A 158 5.73 9.06 7.25
C SER A 158 4.65 7.99 6.99
N ALA A 159 4.95 6.74 7.34
CA ALA A 159 4.03 5.62 7.11
C ALA A 159 2.71 5.79 7.89
N GLU A 160 2.76 6.34 9.11
CA GLU A 160 1.58 6.63 9.91
C GLU A 160 0.70 7.76 9.33
N MET A 161 1.27 8.69 8.54
CA MET A 161 0.47 9.67 7.80
C MET A 161 -0.31 9.01 6.65
N LEU A 162 0.30 8.06 5.94
CA LEU A 162 -0.36 7.30 4.88
C LEU A 162 -1.49 6.42 5.46
N ALA A 163 -1.23 5.75 6.57
CA ALA A 163 -2.23 4.96 7.30
C ALA A 163 -3.40 5.84 7.78
N ASN A 164 -3.12 7.05 8.29
CA ASN A 164 -4.15 8.01 8.69
C ASN A 164 -5.01 8.51 7.52
N LEU A 165 -4.41 8.75 6.34
CA LEU A 165 -5.13 9.05 5.10
C LEU A 165 -5.90 7.84 4.53
N GLY A 166 -5.72 6.65 5.10
CA GLY A 166 -6.29 5.39 4.62
C GLY A 166 -5.73 4.97 3.26
N VAL A 167 -4.46 5.28 2.98
CA VAL A 167 -3.73 4.80 1.79
C VAL A 167 -3.11 3.43 2.15
N PRO A 168 -3.66 2.30 1.65
CA PRO A 168 -3.30 0.97 2.14
C PRO A 168 -1.92 0.45 1.68
N TRP A 169 -1.34 1.02 0.63
CA TRP A 169 -0.11 0.52 0.00
C TRP A 169 1.02 1.57 -0.04
N VAL A 170 2.27 1.10 -0.14
CA VAL A 170 3.43 1.94 -0.47
C VAL A 170 4.44 1.19 -1.34
N ILE A 171 5.01 1.87 -2.34
CA ILE A 171 6.15 1.41 -3.14
C ILE A 171 7.44 1.83 -2.42
N LEU A 172 8.39 0.91 -2.25
CA LEU A 172 9.64 1.14 -1.54
C LEU A 172 10.83 0.52 -2.27
N GLY A 173 11.96 1.23 -2.29
CA GLY A 173 13.19 0.75 -2.96
C GLY A 173 13.13 0.72 -4.48
N HIS A 174 12.21 1.48 -5.11
CA HIS A 174 12.15 1.64 -6.56
C HIS A 174 13.52 2.06 -7.14
N SER A 175 13.89 1.50 -8.30
CA SER A 175 15.20 1.68 -8.95
C SER A 175 15.67 3.13 -9.00
N GLU A 176 14.78 4.06 -9.41
CA GLU A 176 15.04 5.50 -9.45
C GLU A 176 15.46 6.07 -8.09
N ARG A 177 14.91 5.58 -6.97
CA ARG A 177 15.29 6.04 -5.63
C ARG A 177 16.63 5.45 -5.19
N ARG A 178 16.90 4.19 -5.51
CA ARG A 178 18.21 3.56 -5.26
C ARG A 178 19.33 4.29 -6.02
N ALA A 179 19.12 4.55 -7.31
CA ALA A 179 20.11 5.14 -8.20
C ALA A 179 20.28 6.66 -8.04
N LEU A 180 19.18 7.42 -7.97
CA LEU A 180 19.22 8.90 -7.98
C LEU A 180 19.23 9.52 -6.58
N LEU A 181 18.70 8.82 -5.58
CA LEU A 181 18.60 9.30 -4.19
C LEU A 181 19.43 8.48 -3.19
N GLY A 182 20.19 7.48 -3.67
CA GLY A 182 21.13 6.72 -2.85
C GLY A 182 20.50 5.79 -1.80
N GLU A 183 19.26 5.32 -2.00
CA GLU A 183 18.62 4.41 -1.05
C GLU A 183 19.30 3.04 -1.02
N SER A 184 20.09 2.77 0.04
CA SER A 184 20.80 1.50 0.22
C SER A 184 19.86 0.31 0.48
N ASN A 185 20.40 -0.90 0.40
CA ASN A 185 19.66 -2.13 0.68
C ASN A 185 19.07 -2.13 2.10
N GLU A 186 19.86 -1.72 3.09
CA GLU A 186 19.51 -1.65 4.51
C GLU A 186 18.47 -0.55 4.77
N PHE A 187 18.63 0.61 4.13
CA PHE A 187 17.67 1.72 4.26
C PHE A 187 16.30 1.37 3.69
N VAL A 188 16.26 0.61 2.59
CA VAL A 188 15.01 0.04 2.06
C VAL A 188 14.47 -1.03 3.01
N GLY A 189 15.29 -1.94 3.52
CA GLY A 189 14.87 -2.95 4.50
C GLY A 189 14.21 -2.34 5.75
N ASP A 190 14.82 -1.29 6.31
CA ASP A 190 14.27 -0.54 7.45
C ASP A 190 12.95 0.16 7.09
N LYS A 191 12.85 0.74 5.89
CA LYS A 191 11.59 1.33 5.37
C LYS A 191 10.48 0.29 5.25
N VAL A 192 10.76 -0.88 4.68
CA VAL A 192 9.79 -1.96 4.50
C VAL A 192 9.29 -2.44 5.86
N ALA A 193 10.19 -2.71 6.80
CA ALA A 193 9.83 -3.13 8.15
C ALA A 193 9.00 -2.07 8.90
N TYR A 194 9.37 -0.79 8.80
CA TYR A 194 8.61 0.28 9.45
C TYR A 194 7.21 0.48 8.84
N ALA A 195 7.09 0.42 7.51
CA ALA A 195 5.81 0.54 6.80
C ALA A 195 4.84 -0.59 7.18
N LEU A 196 5.31 -1.85 7.19
CA LEU A 196 4.53 -3.01 7.64
C LEU A 196 4.11 -2.86 9.12
N ALA A 197 5.00 -2.36 9.97
CA ALA A 197 4.69 -2.11 11.39
C ALA A 197 3.65 -1.00 11.62
N GLN A 198 3.43 -0.10 10.64
CA GLN A 198 2.30 0.87 10.65
C GLN A 198 1.05 0.33 9.93
N GLY A 199 1.02 -0.94 9.55
CA GLY A 199 -0.14 -1.59 8.91
C GLY A 199 -0.29 -1.32 7.41
N LEU A 200 0.73 -0.74 6.75
CA LEU A 200 0.75 -0.60 5.29
C LEU A 200 1.10 -1.93 4.62
N LYS A 201 0.53 -2.19 3.45
CA LYS A 201 1.04 -3.18 2.50
C LYS A 201 2.19 -2.57 1.68
N VAL A 202 3.15 -3.39 1.29
CA VAL A 202 4.40 -2.92 0.67
C VAL A 202 4.66 -3.59 -0.68
N ILE A 203 4.94 -2.78 -1.69
CA ILE A 203 5.57 -3.21 -2.95
C ILE A 203 7.06 -2.89 -2.82
N ALA A 204 7.88 -3.90 -2.56
CA ALA A 204 9.32 -3.76 -2.36
C ALA A 204 10.06 -4.06 -3.67
N CYS A 205 10.78 -3.09 -4.22
CA CYS A 205 11.45 -3.24 -5.51
C CYS A 205 12.92 -3.67 -5.39
N VAL A 206 13.34 -4.53 -6.32
CA VAL A 206 14.70 -5.08 -6.47
C VAL A 206 15.04 -5.17 -7.97
N GLY A 207 16.32 -5.10 -8.33
CA GLY A 207 16.76 -5.09 -9.73
C GLY A 207 18.24 -4.77 -9.91
N GLU A 208 18.81 -5.21 -11.03
CA GLU A 208 20.21 -4.98 -11.41
C GLU A 208 20.36 -4.01 -12.60
N THR A 209 21.46 -3.25 -12.62
CA THR A 209 21.83 -2.37 -13.73
C THR A 209 22.40 -3.15 -14.92
N LEU A 210 22.60 -2.48 -16.07
CA LEU A 210 23.17 -3.12 -17.26
C LEU A 210 24.58 -3.64 -17.00
N GLU A 211 25.40 -2.87 -16.30
CA GLU A 211 26.78 -3.21 -15.95
C GLU A 211 26.82 -4.44 -15.02
N GLN A 212 25.88 -4.52 -14.06
CA GLN A 212 25.75 -5.65 -13.14
C GLN A 212 25.29 -6.92 -13.87
N ARG A 213 24.39 -6.79 -14.85
CA ARG A 213 23.95 -7.92 -15.70
C ARG A 213 25.04 -8.40 -16.64
N GLU A 214 25.74 -7.49 -17.30
CA GLU A 214 26.86 -7.81 -18.21
C GLU A 214 28.07 -8.40 -17.46
N ALA A 215 28.24 -8.07 -16.17
CA ALA A 215 29.20 -8.73 -15.26
C ALA A 215 28.76 -10.14 -14.76
N GLY A 216 27.51 -10.56 -15.02
CA GLY A 216 26.96 -11.83 -14.53
C GLY A 216 26.42 -11.79 -13.09
N SER A 217 26.35 -10.63 -12.46
CA SER A 217 25.96 -10.43 -11.05
C SER A 217 24.46 -10.20 -10.82
N THR A 218 23.57 -10.48 -11.79
CA THR A 218 22.11 -10.29 -11.65
C THR A 218 21.57 -10.88 -10.34
N MET A 219 21.77 -12.17 -10.09
CA MET A 219 21.23 -12.81 -8.88
C MET A 219 22.02 -12.46 -7.61
N GLU A 220 23.29 -12.09 -7.71
CA GLU A 220 24.06 -11.55 -6.59
C GLU A 220 23.43 -10.25 -6.07
N VAL A 221 23.17 -9.31 -6.97
CA VAL A 221 22.55 -8.01 -6.67
C VAL A 221 21.12 -8.17 -6.17
N VAL A 222 20.29 -8.91 -6.90
CA VAL A 222 18.86 -9.10 -6.56
C VAL A 222 18.70 -9.85 -5.24
N SER A 223 19.53 -10.88 -4.97
CA SER A 223 19.48 -11.59 -3.68
C SER A 223 20.01 -10.73 -2.52
N ALA A 224 21.06 -9.93 -2.71
CA ALA A 224 21.55 -9.02 -1.67
C ALA A 224 20.50 -7.94 -1.29
N GLN A 225 19.82 -7.38 -2.29
CA GLN A 225 18.72 -6.43 -2.08
C GLN A 225 17.52 -7.08 -1.36
N THR A 226 17.15 -8.29 -1.76
CA THR A 226 16.04 -9.05 -1.13
C THR A 226 16.39 -9.48 0.29
N LYS A 227 17.65 -9.90 0.53
CA LYS A 227 18.16 -10.28 1.84
C LYS A 227 18.07 -9.14 2.86
N ALA A 228 18.44 -7.91 2.48
CA ALA A 228 18.36 -6.78 3.39
C ALA A 228 16.91 -6.45 3.84
N ILE A 229 15.91 -6.86 3.07
CA ILE A 229 14.49 -6.82 3.48
C ILE A 229 14.16 -8.03 4.36
N ALA A 230 14.54 -9.24 3.94
CA ALA A 230 14.27 -10.48 4.67
C ALA A 230 14.88 -10.50 6.09
N ASP A 231 16.07 -9.91 6.27
CA ASP A 231 16.73 -9.77 7.58
C ASP A 231 16.00 -8.81 8.54
N LYS A 232 14.97 -8.10 8.07
CA LYS A 232 14.22 -7.07 8.82
C LYS A 232 12.75 -7.44 9.05
N ILE A 233 12.21 -8.46 8.38
CA ILE A 233 10.79 -8.82 8.43
C ILE A 233 10.59 -10.33 8.62
N THR A 234 9.55 -10.71 9.37
CA THR A 234 9.15 -12.11 9.57
C THR A 234 7.86 -12.48 8.86
N ASP A 235 6.98 -11.50 8.60
CA ASP A 235 5.70 -11.70 7.92
C ASP A 235 5.73 -11.07 6.52
N TRP A 236 5.44 -11.88 5.51
CA TRP A 236 5.42 -11.53 4.10
C TRP A 236 4.00 -11.39 3.54
N THR A 237 2.96 -11.61 4.35
CA THR A 237 1.54 -11.59 3.94
C THR A 237 1.14 -10.30 3.23
N ASN A 238 1.70 -9.17 3.66
CA ASN A 238 1.45 -7.83 3.13
C ASN A 238 2.58 -7.32 2.22
N VAL A 239 3.43 -8.21 1.68
CA VAL A 239 4.55 -7.87 0.80
C VAL A 239 4.32 -8.38 -0.63
N VAL A 240 4.69 -7.56 -1.61
CA VAL A 240 4.85 -7.91 -3.02
C VAL A 240 6.27 -7.53 -3.42
N ILE A 241 6.99 -8.40 -4.11
CA ILE A 241 8.31 -8.06 -4.65
C ILE A 241 8.14 -7.62 -6.11
N ALA A 242 8.68 -6.46 -6.46
CA ALA A 242 8.76 -6.01 -7.84
C ALA A 242 10.19 -6.17 -8.38
N TYR A 243 10.38 -7.04 -9.37
CA TYR A 243 11.65 -7.14 -10.09
C TYR A 243 11.71 -6.13 -11.23
N GLU A 244 12.57 -5.12 -11.09
CA GLU A 244 12.85 -4.12 -12.11
C GLU A 244 14.11 -4.52 -12.91
N PRO A 245 14.00 -4.92 -14.19
CA PRO A 245 15.15 -5.13 -15.05
C PRO A 245 15.75 -3.77 -15.45
N VAL A 246 16.47 -3.10 -14.53
CA VAL A 246 16.99 -1.72 -14.75
C VAL A 246 17.90 -1.67 -15.99
N TRP A 247 18.63 -2.75 -16.25
CA TRP A 247 19.38 -2.98 -17.49
C TRP A 247 18.58 -2.84 -18.80
N ALA A 248 17.26 -2.95 -18.77
CA ALA A 248 16.34 -2.80 -19.90
C ALA A 248 15.43 -1.56 -19.81
N ILE A 249 15.69 -0.65 -18.86
CA ILE A 249 14.93 0.60 -18.68
C ILE A 249 15.77 1.77 -19.20
N GLY A 250 15.37 2.35 -20.34
CA GLY A 250 16.04 3.52 -20.93
C GLY A 250 17.38 3.23 -21.64
N THR A 251 17.86 1.98 -21.65
CA THR A 251 19.14 1.56 -22.25
C THR A 251 19.05 1.20 -23.74
N GLY A 252 17.85 1.19 -24.31
CA GLY A 252 17.58 0.66 -25.66
C GLY A 252 17.58 -0.87 -25.76
N LYS A 253 17.88 -1.59 -24.66
CA LYS A 253 17.67 -3.03 -24.54
C LYS A 253 16.20 -3.32 -24.21
N VAL A 254 15.71 -4.49 -24.60
CA VAL A 254 14.37 -4.98 -24.25
C VAL A 254 14.52 -6.35 -23.61
N ALA A 255 13.96 -6.55 -22.42
CA ALA A 255 13.92 -7.85 -21.77
C ALA A 255 12.83 -8.73 -22.40
N THR A 256 13.17 -9.97 -22.74
CA THR A 256 12.19 -10.94 -23.23
C THR A 256 11.41 -11.56 -22.06
N PRO A 257 10.20 -12.11 -22.31
CA PRO A 257 9.44 -12.80 -21.25
C PRO A 257 10.20 -13.98 -20.63
N ALA A 258 11.04 -14.67 -21.40
CA ALA A 258 11.92 -15.71 -20.88
C ALA A 258 12.99 -15.16 -19.89
N GLN A 259 13.56 -13.99 -20.17
CA GLN A 259 14.52 -13.33 -19.25
C GLN A 259 13.84 -12.77 -17.99
N ALA A 260 12.57 -12.37 -18.07
CA ALA A 260 11.77 -12.03 -16.90
C ALA A 260 11.50 -13.28 -16.05
N GLN A 261 11.03 -14.37 -16.68
CA GLN A 261 10.76 -15.66 -16.04
C GLN A 261 12.00 -16.25 -15.35
N GLU A 262 13.17 -16.18 -15.99
CA GLU A 262 14.45 -16.63 -15.42
C GLU A 262 14.72 -16.00 -14.05
N VAL A 263 14.68 -14.67 -13.96
CA VAL A 263 14.97 -13.95 -12.71
C VAL A 263 13.86 -14.16 -11.68
N HIS A 264 12.59 -14.21 -12.10
CA HIS A 264 11.48 -14.51 -11.19
C HIS A 264 11.58 -15.91 -10.56
N ALA A 265 11.90 -16.94 -11.35
CA ALA A 265 12.07 -18.30 -10.86
C ALA A 265 13.26 -18.41 -9.90
N ASN A 266 14.40 -17.81 -10.26
CA ASN A 266 15.58 -17.77 -9.40
C ASN A 266 15.33 -17.01 -8.08
N LEU A 267 14.56 -15.93 -8.10
CA LEU A 267 14.16 -15.17 -6.92
C LEU A 267 13.17 -15.96 -6.04
N ARG A 268 12.25 -16.73 -6.65
CA ARG A 268 11.35 -17.60 -5.89
C ARG A 268 12.10 -18.76 -5.22
N GLU A 269 13.06 -19.39 -5.89
CA GLU A 269 13.91 -20.42 -5.28
C GLU A 269 14.81 -19.83 -4.17
N TRP A 270 15.25 -18.57 -4.33
CA TRP A 270 15.95 -17.86 -3.27
C TRP A 270 15.06 -17.66 -2.03
N LEU A 271 13.81 -17.20 -2.18
CA LEU A 271 12.85 -17.07 -1.07
C LEU A 271 12.59 -18.42 -0.39
N LYS A 272 12.45 -19.49 -1.18
CA LYS A 272 12.18 -20.85 -0.69
C LYS A 272 13.31 -21.37 0.18
N THR A 273 14.55 -21.05 -0.18
CA THR A 273 15.76 -21.47 0.53
C THR A 273 16.08 -20.59 1.74
N ASN A 274 15.87 -19.27 1.64
CA ASN A 274 16.35 -18.30 2.63
C ASN A 274 15.27 -17.76 3.57
N VAL A 275 13.98 -17.98 3.27
CA VAL A 275 12.85 -17.58 4.12
C VAL A 275 12.02 -18.81 4.48
N SER A 276 11.17 -19.30 3.57
CA SER A 276 10.50 -20.60 3.68
C SER A 276 9.83 -20.98 2.35
N PRO A 277 9.51 -22.28 2.12
CA PRO A 277 8.69 -22.70 1.00
C PRO A 277 7.32 -22.02 0.95
N GLU A 278 6.65 -21.83 2.10
CA GLU A 278 5.34 -21.20 2.18
C GLU A 278 5.37 -19.72 1.76
N VAL A 279 6.42 -18.99 2.17
CA VAL A 279 6.63 -17.60 1.70
C VAL A 279 6.88 -17.58 0.20
N ALA A 280 7.71 -18.49 -0.33
CA ALA A 280 8.00 -18.55 -1.76
C ALA A 280 6.77 -18.88 -2.63
N GLU A 281 5.87 -19.73 -2.15
CA GLU A 281 4.62 -20.08 -2.85
C GLU A 281 3.56 -18.96 -2.77
N THR A 282 3.56 -18.14 -1.72
CA THR A 282 2.50 -17.14 -1.47
C THR A 282 2.91 -15.70 -1.79
N THR A 283 4.20 -15.36 -1.76
CA THR A 283 4.69 -14.04 -2.16
C THR A 283 4.58 -13.86 -3.67
N ARG A 284 3.90 -12.78 -4.07
CA ARG A 284 3.78 -12.37 -5.46
C ARG A 284 5.07 -11.70 -5.92
N ILE A 285 5.61 -12.17 -7.04
CA ILE A 285 6.76 -11.54 -7.70
C ILE A 285 6.26 -10.92 -9.01
N ILE A 286 6.20 -9.60 -9.06
CA ILE A 286 5.68 -8.83 -10.20
C ILE A 286 6.81 -8.22 -11.03
N TYR A 287 6.59 -8.10 -12.33
CA TYR A 287 7.58 -7.61 -13.28
C TYR A 287 7.47 -6.08 -13.46
N GLY A 288 8.52 -5.36 -13.09
CA GLY A 288 8.63 -3.90 -13.14
C GLY A 288 9.31 -3.33 -14.38
N GLY A 289 9.50 -4.13 -15.43
CA GLY A 289 10.07 -3.68 -16.70
C GLY A 289 9.06 -2.98 -17.61
N SER A 290 9.42 -2.82 -18.87
CA SER A 290 8.50 -2.26 -19.88
C SER A 290 7.35 -3.24 -20.17
N VAL A 291 6.11 -2.80 -19.93
CA VAL A 291 4.88 -3.55 -20.21
C VAL A 291 3.94 -2.67 -21.05
N THR A 292 3.39 -3.26 -22.10
CA THR A 292 2.36 -2.68 -22.99
C THR A 292 1.20 -3.64 -23.09
N GLY A 293 0.04 -3.21 -23.61
CA GLY A 293 -1.11 -4.10 -23.86
C GLY A 293 -0.75 -5.25 -24.81
N ALA A 294 0.24 -5.05 -25.69
CA ALA A 294 0.75 -6.08 -26.59
C ALA A 294 1.64 -7.13 -25.90
N SER A 295 2.49 -6.74 -24.93
CA SER A 295 3.38 -7.69 -24.23
C SER A 295 2.79 -8.29 -22.95
N ALA A 296 1.75 -7.68 -22.38
CA ALA A 296 1.18 -8.07 -21.10
C ALA A 296 0.73 -9.54 -21.06
N ASN A 297 0.09 -10.06 -22.11
CA ASN A 297 -0.37 -11.46 -22.13
C ASN A 297 0.78 -12.48 -22.15
N GLU A 298 1.87 -12.22 -22.88
CA GLU A 298 3.02 -13.13 -22.96
C GLU A 298 3.86 -13.13 -21.68
N LEU A 299 3.96 -11.97 -21.01
CA LEU A 299 4.55 -11.86 -19.67
C LEU A 299 3.66 -12.49 -18.61
N ALA A 300 2.33 -12.29 -18.67
CA ALA A 300 1.36 -12.92 -17.77
C ALA A 300 1.29 -14.45 -17.94
N ALA A 301 1.67 -15.00 -19.10
CA ALA A 301 1.74 -16.45 -19.30
C ALA A 301 2.93 -17.10 -18.58
N GLN A 302 3.95 -16.33 -18.16
CA GLN A 302 5.14 -16.88 -17.50
C GLN A 302 4.80 -17.41 -16.10
N PRO A 303 5.20 -18.63 -15.71
CA PRO A 303 4.78 -19.28 -14.46
C PRO A 303 4.93 -18.41 -13.20
N ASP A 304 6.09 -17.77 -13.05
CA ASP A 304 6.53 -17.05 -11.84
C ASP A 304 6.36 -15.53 -11.91
N VAL A 305 5.89 -14.99 -13.05
CA VAL A 305 5.51 -13.58 -13.20
C VAL A 305 4.08 -13.39 -12.71
N ASP A 306 3.91 -12.95 -11.46
CA ASP A 306 2.60 -12.86 -10.81
C ASP A 306 1.89 -11.53 -11.05
N GLY A 307 2.39 -10.65 -11.92
CA GLY A 307 1.82 -9.34 -12.16
C GLY A 307 2.83 -8.32 -12.69
N PHE A 308 2.48 -7.03 -12.64
CA PHE A 308 3.31 -5.95 -13.19
C PHE A 308 3.44 -4.73 -12.25
N LEU A 309 4.57 -4.03 -12.34
CA LEU A 309 4.72 -2.65 -11.87
C LEU A 309 4.94 -1.76 -13.11
N VAL A 310 3.93 -0.97 -13.49
CA VAL A 310 3.87 -0.34 -14.81
C VAL A 310 4.24 1.13 -14.76
N GLY A 311 5.28 1.48 -15.51
CA GLY A 311 5.70 2.85 -15.78
C GLY A 311 4.73 3.61 -16.69
N GLY A 312 5.22 4.22 -17.78
CA GLY A 312 4.46 5.22 -18.55
C GLY A 312 3.13 4.75 -19.18
N ALA A 313 2.89 3.45 -19.36
CA ALA A 313 1.61 2.94 -19.84
C ALA A 313 0.47 3.11 -18.81
N SER A 314 0.79 3.25 -17.52
CA SER A 314 -0.19 3.50 -16.45
C SER A 314 -0.94 4.83 -16.56
N LEU A 315 -0.39 5.79 -17.30
CA LEU A 315 -1.00 7.10 -17.54
C LEU A 315 -1.94 7.10 -18.77
N LYS A 316 -2.21 5.94 -19.36
CA LYS A 316 -2.93 5.76 -20.63
C LYS A 316 -4.11 4.80 -20.49
N PRO A 317 -5.13 4.87 -21.37
CA PRO A 317 -6.24 3.91 -21.40
C PRO A 317 -5.79 2.44 -21.54
N GLU A 318 -4.67 2.20 -22.24
CA GLU A 318 -4.00 0.90 -22.40
C GLU A 318 -3.74 0.16 -21.08
N PHE A 319 -3.67 0.87 -19.95
CA PHE A 319 -3.56 0.25 -18.63
C PHE A 319 -4.71 -0.71 -18.31
N ILE A 320 -5.93 -0.47 -18.82
CA ILE A 320 -7.07 -1.37 -18.68
C ILE A 320 -6.81 -2.72 -19.39
N ASP A 321 -6.16 -2.69 -20.55
CA ASP A 321 -5.79 -3.89 -21.30
C ASP A 321 -4.74 -4.70 -20.53
N ILE A 322 -3.76 -4.02 -19.91
CA ILE A 322 -2.74 -4.65 -19.05
C ILE A 322 -3.37 -5.24 -17.77
N ILE A 323 -4.42 -4.61 -17.18
CA ILE A 323 -5.19 -5.21 -16.09
C ILE A 323 -5.88 -6.50 -16.55
N ASN A 324 -6.51 -6.48 -17.72
CA ASN A 324 -7.25 -7.62 -18.23
C ASN A 324 -6.36 -8.80 -18.64
N ALA A 325 -5.06 -8.60 -18.86
CA ALA A 325 -4.08 -9.67 -19.07
C ALA A 325 -3.98 -10.66 -17.88
N ALA A 326 -4.40 -10.28 -16.67
CA ALA A 326 -4.51 -11.21 -15.53
C ALA A 326 -5.45 -12.40 -15.80
N SER A 327 -6.39 -12.25 -16.76
CA SER A 327 -7.26 -13.34 -17.22
C SER A 327 -6.50 -14.54 -17.78
N VAL A 328 -5.27 -14.33 -18.31
CA VAL A 328 -4.42 -15.41 -18.88
C VAL A 328 -4.09 -16.49 -17.85
N LYS A 329 -3.90 -16.13 -16.57
CA LYS A 329 -3.63 -17.10 -15.48
C LYS A 329 -4.89 -17.73 -14.88
N SER A 330 -6.08 -17.33 -15.35
CA SER A 330 -7.38 -17.87 -14.92
C SER A 330 -8.04 -18.76 -15.98
N ALA A 331 -7.37 -18.98 -17.11
CA ALA A 331 -7.79 -19.82 -18.23
C ALA A 331 -7.09 -21.18 -18.21
#